data_AF-A0A9D1VT00-F1
#
_entry.id   AF-A0A9D1VT00-F1
#
_cell.length_a   1.000
_cell.length_b   1.000
_cell.length_c   1.000
_cell.angle_alpha   90.00
_cell.angle_beta   90.00
_cell.angle_gamma   90.00
#
_symmetry.space_group_name_H-M   'P 1'
#
loop_
_entity.id
_entity.type
_entity.pdbx_description
1 polymer ?
#
loop_
_entity_poly.entity_id
_entity_poly.type
_entity_poly.pdbx_seq_one_letter_code
_entity_poly.pdbx_strand_id
1 'polypeptide(L)'
;MIQIKQLCGGGTMDIRLSGKRNIYEDIVTEYARFIRLGVLREGDKLPSCRALAAKLGINPNTVERAFSELEKQGLIRTIPKKG
;
A
#
# COMPACT_ATOMS: atom_id res chain seq x y z
N MET A 1 10.81 -0.59 -6.28
CA MET A 1 10.13 0.60 -5.69
C MET A 1 8.70 0.55 -6.20
N ILE A 2 7.71 0.71 -5.34
CA ILE A 2 6.30 0.54 -5.73
C ILE A 2 5.74 1.93 -6.07
N GLN A 3 5.01 2.03 -7.17
CA GLN A 3 4.37 3.26 -7.65
C GLN A 3 2.86 3.04 -7.85
N ILE A 4 2.07 4.11 -7.80
CA ILE A 4 0.61 4.09 -7.92
C ILE A 4 0.17 4.43 -9.35
N LYS A 5 -0.98 3.90 -9.80
CA LYS A 5 -1.52 4.06 -11.17
C LYS A 5 -2.89 4.79 -11.17
N GLN A 6 -2.94 5.94 -11.85
CA GLN A 6 -4.00 6.92 -12.21
C GLN A 6 -4.85 7.65 -11.13
N LEU A 7 -4.88 9.00 -11.23
CA LEU A 7 -5.82 10.05 -10.71
C LEU A 7 -5.51 10.82 -9.37
N CYS A 8 -6.09 12.02 -9.29
CA CYS A 8 -5.66 13.25 -8.58
C CYS A 8 -5.91 13.34 -7.05
N GLY A 9 -4.98 13.98 -6.32
CA GLY A 9 -5.18 14.50 -4.94
C GLY A 9 -4.13 14.01 -3.95
N GLY A 10 -3.72 14.79 -2.92
CA GLY A 10 -2.64 14.39 -2.00
C GLY A 10 -2.92 14.70 -0.53
N GLY A 11 -2.56 13.77 0.36
CA GLY A 11 -2.71 13.88 1.80
C GLY A 11 -1.78 12.95 2.59
N THR A 12 -1.78 13.08 3.91
CA THR A 12 -1.02 12.26 4.87
C THR A 12 -1.72 10.92 5.17
N MET A 13 -0.96 9.82 5.24
CA MET A 13 -1.48 8.46 5.44
C MET A 13 -1.26 7.93 6.86
N ASP A 14 -2.34 7.69 7.60
CA ASP A 14 -2.33 6.97 8.88
C ASP A 14 -3.10 5.65 8.77
N ILE A 15 -2.40 4.52 8.72
CA ILE A 15 -3.03 3.20 8.54
C ILE A 15 -3.61 2.72 9.86
N ARG A 16 -4.93 2.51 9.92
CA ARG A 16 -5.60 1.92 11.09
C ARG A 16 -5.79 0.43 10.90
N LEU A 17 -5.23 -0.37 11.81
CA LEU A 17 -5.42 -1.82 11.87
C LEU A 17 -6.48 -2.13 12.93
N SER A 18 -7.55 -2.82 12.55
CA SER A 18 -8.71 -3.04 13.41
C SER A 18 -8.65 -4.35 14.21
N GLY A 19 -7.71 -5.25 13.86
CA GLY A 19 -7.49 -6.54 14.53
C GLY A 19 -8.64 -7.55 14.40
N LYS A 20 -9.80 -7.14 13.87
CA LYS A 20 -10.99 -7.99 13.67
C LYS A 20 -10.95 -8.78 12.37
N ARG A 21 -10.11 -8.39 11.42
CA ARG A 21 -9.85 -9.07 10.13
C ARG A 21 -8.37 -9.42 10.01
N ASN A 22 -8.03 -10.22 9.00
CA ASN A 22 -6.64 -10.54 8.72
C ASN A 22 -5.86 -9.24 8.42
N ILE A 23 -4.65 -9.09 8.98
CA ILE A 23 -3.86 -7.85 8.93
C ILE A 23 -3.63 -7.41 7.47
N TYR A 24 -3.46 -8.34 6.53
CA TYR A 24 -3.28 -7.98 5.13
C TYR A 24 -4.53 -7.34 4.52
N GLU A 25 -5.74 -7.75 4.92
CA GLU A 25 -6.99 -7.21 4.38
C GLU A 25 -7.23 -5.77 4.87
N ASP A 26 -6.88 -5.50 6.13
CA ASP A 26 -6.94 -4.15 6.68
C ASP A 26 -5.98 -3.23 5.91
N ILE A 27 -4.76 -3.69 5.59
CA ILE A 27 -3.81 -2.93 4.76
C ILE A 27 -4.39 -2.66 3.37
N VAL A 28 -4.89 -3.68 2.67
CA VAL A 28 -5.49 -3.53 1.33
C VAL A 28 -6.63 -2.51 1.37
N THR A 29 -7.52 -2.66 2.34
CA THR A 29 -8.70 -1.79 2.49
C THR A 29 -8.29 -0.34 2.73
N GLU A 30 -7.30 -0.11 3.59
CA GLU A 30 -6.86 1.23 3.96
C GLU A 30 -6.11 1.91 2.82
N TYR A 31 -5.19 1.21 2.15
CA TYR A 31 -4.52 1.72 0.95
C TYR A 31 -5.51 2.00 -0.18
N ALA A 32 -6.46 1.09 -0.44
CA ALA A 32 -7.50 1.32 -1.43
C ALA A 32 -8.40 2.51 -1.05
N ARG A 33 -8.63 2.76 0.26
CA ARG A 33 -9.33 3.96 0.72
C ARG A 33 -8.51 5.21 0.43
N PHE A 34 -7.22 5.23 0.75
CA PHE A 34 -6.35 6.38 0.50
C PHE A 34 -6.22 6.72 -0.98
N ILE A 35 -6.16 5.70 -1.85
CA ILE A 35 -6.15 5.90 -3.30
C ILE A 35 -7.49 6.49 -3.76
N ARG A 36 -8.63 5.94 -3.28
CA ARG A 36 -9.97 6.46 -3.60
C ARG A 36 -10.23 7.87 -3.07
N LEU A 37 -9.67 8.21 -1.91
CA LEU A 37 -9.77 9.54 -1.31
C LEU A 37 -8.84 10.57 -1.97
N GLY A 38 -7.98 10.14 -2.90
CA GLY A 38 -6.94 11.02 -3.47
C GLY A 38 -6.00 11.51 -2.36
N VAL A 39 -5.56 10.64 -1.46
CA VAL A 39 -4.48 10.92 -0.50
C VAL A 39 -3.16 10.49 -1.10
N LEU A 40 -3.18 9.34 -1.77
CA LEU A 40 -2.06 8.75 -2.47
C LEU A 40 -2.14 9.04 -3.97
N ARG A 41 -1.09 9.67 -4.53
CA ARG A 41 -1.04 10.01 -5.96
C ARG A 41 -0.28 8.97 -6.74
N GLU A 42 -0.56 8.97 -8.01
CA GLU A 42 0.32 8.36 -8.98
C GLU A 42 1.76 8.80 -8.89
N GLY A 43 2.65 7.87 -9.17
CA GLY A 43 4.08 8.15 -9.10
C GLY A 43 4.58 8.42 -7.68
N ASP A 44 3.70 8.57 -6.69
CA ASP A 44 4.11 8.59 -5.30
C ASP A 44 4.82 7.28 -4.99
N LYS A 45 5.95 7.47 -4.32
CA LYS A 45 6.79 6.37 -3.90
C LYS A 45 6.14 5.78 -2.67
N LEU A 46 5.57 4.60 -2.85
CA LEU A 46 5.16 3.79 -1.73
C LEU A 46 6.40 3.27 -0.98
N PRO A 47 6.32 3.14 0.36
CA PRO A 47 7.35 2.45 1.11
C PRO A 47 7.52 1.03 0.58
N SER A 48 8.73 0.47 0.71
CA SER A 48 8.93 -0.95 0.43
C SER A 48 8.13 -1.79 1.44
N CYS A 49 7.83 -3.04 1.07
CA CYS A 49 7.13 -3.97 1.97
C CYS A 49 7.80 -4.04 3.34
N ARG A 50 9.14 -4.12 3.35
CA ARG A 50 9.95 -4.14 4.57
C ARG A 50 9.90 -2.84 5.36
N ALA A 51 9.94 -1.68 4.70
CA ALA A 51 9.88 -0.40 5.38
C ALA A 51 8.51 -0.16 6.02
N LEU A 52 7.43 -0.53 5.33
CA LEU A 52 6.08 -0.45 5.88
C LEU A 52 5.89 -1.44 7.03
N ALA A 53 6.37 -2.67 6.86
CA ALA A 53 6.35 -3.69 7.90
C ALA A 53 7.06 -3.23 9.17
N ALA A 54 8.24 -2.61 9.04
CA ALA A 54 8.98 -2.05 10.17
C ALA A 54 8.24 -0.89 10.84
N LYS A 55 7.59 0.00 10.05
CA LYS A 55 6.79 1.11 10.61
C LYS A 55 5.56 0.65 11.36
N LEU A 56 4.89 -0.40 10.87
CA LEU A 56 3.65 -0.93 11.46
C LEU A 56 3.91 -2.04 12.49
N GLY A 57 5.15 -2.53 12.60
CA GLY A 57 5.51 -3.65 13.49
C GLY A 57 4.91 -4.99 13.07
N ILE A 58 4.70 -5.22 11.77
CA ILE A 58 4.02 -6.42 11.23
C ILE A 58 4.98 -7.28 10.39
N ASN A 59 4.57 -8.51 10.09
CA ASN A 59 5.34 -9.42 9.27
C ASN A 59 5.46 -8.89 7.82
N PRO A 60 6.68 -8.74 7.25
CA PRO A 60 6.88 -8.32 5.86
C PRO A 60 6.12 -9.15 4.83
N ASN A 61 5.95 -10.46 5.07
CA ASN A 61 5.21 -11.35 4.18
C ASN A 61 3.72 -10.98 4.10
N THR A 62 3.16 -10.47 5.20
CA THR A 62 1.78 -9.96 5.26
C THR A 62 1.62 -8.70 4.42
N VAL A 63 2.61 -7.82 4.46
CA VAL A 63 2.64 -6.61 3.62
C VAL A 63 2.79 -6.96 2.15
N GLU A 64 3.69 -7.89 1.81
CA GLU A 64 3.85 -8.38 0.44
C GLU A 64 2.53 -8.93 -0.11
N ARG A 65 1.83 -9.76 0.68
CA ARG A 65 0.52 -10.29 0.28
C ARG A 65 -0.50 -9.17 0.04
N ALA A 66 -0.54 -8.15 0.91
CA ALA A 66 -1.42 -7.00 0.75
C ALA A 66 -1.10 -6.20 -0.53
N PHE A 67 0.18 -5.95 -0.79
CA PHE A 67 0.63 -5.23 -1.98
C PHE A 67 0.39 -6.02 -3.27
N SER A 68 0.61 -7.34 -3.29
CA SER A 68 0.24 -8.18 -4.43
C SER A 68 -1.26 -8.11 -4.73
N GLU A 69 -2.11 -8.01 -3.71
CA GLU A 69 -3.56 -7.88 -3.92
C GLU A 69 -3.94 -6.51 -4.49
N LEU A 70 -3.34 -5.43 -3.99
CA LEU A 70 -3.49 -4.09 -4.56
C LEU A 70 -2.98 -4.01 -6.00
N GLU A 71 -1.91 -4.75 -6.33
CA GLU A 71 -1.36 -4.83 -7.69
C GLU A 71 -2.29 -5.60 -8.62
N LYS A 72 -2.87 -6.72 -8.16
CA LYS A 72 -3.91 -7.46 -8.91
C LYS A 72 -5.13 -6.60 -9.19
N GLN A 73 -5.51 -5.72 -8.26
CA GLN A 73 -6.59 -4.75 -8.44
C GLN A 73 -6.20 -3.58 -9.37
N GLY A 74 -4.94 -3.50 -9.81
CA GLY A 74 -4.44 -2.46 -10.69
C GLY A 74 -4.22 -1.09 -10.02
N LEU A 75 -4.28 -1.04 -8.68
CA LEU A 75 -4.15 0.19 -7.89
C LEU A 75 -2.69 0.61 -7.72
N ILE A 76 -1.80 -0.38 -7.59
CA ILE A 76 -0.35 -0.16 -7.48
C ILE A 76 0.39 -0.98 -8.53
N ARG A 77 1.63 -0.62 -8.78
CA ARG A 77 2.55 -1.32 -9.65
C ARG A 77 3.91 -1.44 -8.97
N THR A 78 4.42 -2.66 -8.93
CA THR A 78 5.77 -2.92 -8.47
C THR A 78 6.73 -2.61 -9.61
N ILE A 79 7.61 -1.62 -9.43
CA ILE A 79 8.72 -1.42 -10.37
C ILE A 79 9.91 -2.19 -9.82
N PRO A 80 10.30 -3.31 -10.46
CA PRO A 80 11.56 -3.95 -10.13
C PRO A 80 12.65 -2.92 -10.39
N LYS A 81 13.52 -2.69 -9.40
CA LYS A 81 14.68 -1.83 -9.60
C LYS A 81 15.52 -2.54 -10.66
N LYS A 82 15.57 -1.96 -11.87
CA LYS A 82 16.50 -2.42 -12.91
C LYS A 82 17.89 -2.24 -12.29
N GLY A 83 18.64 -3.35 -12.22
CA GLY A 83 20.07 -3.30 -11.89
C GLY A 83 20.80 -2.38 -12.84
#